data_AF-A0A482WRK9-F1
#
_entry.id   AF-A0A482WRK9-F1
#
_cell.length_a   1.000
_cell.length_b   1.000
_cell.length_c   1.000
_cell.angle_alpha   90.00
_cell.angle_beta   90.00
_cell.angle_gamma   90.00
#
_symmetry.space_group_name_H-M   'P 1'
#
loop_
_entity.id
_entity.type
_entity.pdbx_description
1 polymer ?
#
loop_
_entity_poly.entity_id
_entity_poly.type
_entity_poly.pdbx_seq_one_letter_code
_entity_poly.pdbx_strand_id
1 'polypeptide(L)'
;HETPVLAKSLRLVHVDDDIVALDKPCSLPVHPCGRYRHNTVVFILAKEYQLRNLRTIHRLDRLTSGLLLFGRTPKKARQMEQQIRNRQVQKDNLRRK
;
A
#
# COMPACT_ATOMS: atom_id res chain seq x y z
N HIS A 1 22.03 -7.03 6.08
CA HIS A 1 21.37 -7.95 5.15
C HIS A 1 19.87 -7.87 5.41
N GLU A 2 19.06 -7.48 4.42
CA GLU A 2 17.59 -7.47 4.59
C GLU A 2 17.04 -8.89 4.42
N THR A 3 15.94 -9.20 5.10
CA THR A 3 15.30 -10.51 4.97
C THR A 3 14.72 -10.66 3.56
N PRO A 4 14.85 -11.83 2.91
CA PRO A 4 14.23 -12.07 1.61
C PRO A 4 12.71 -11.95 1.71
N VAL A 5 12.11 -11.22 0.77
CA VAL A 5 10.65 -11.13 0.63
C VAL A 5 10.22 -12.35 -0.17
N LEU A 6 9.46 -13.25 0.44
CA LEU A 6 8.98 -14.50 -0.17
C LEU A 6 7.81 -14.29 -1.14
N ALA A 7 7.37 -13.04 -1.30
CA ALA A 7 6.09 -12.70 -1.88
C ALA A 7 6.13 -12.50 -3.39
N LYS A 8 5.00 -12.81 -4.03
CA LYS A 8 4.67 -12.49 -5.43
C LYS A 8 4.99 -11.02 -5.76
N SER A 9 5.30 -10.73 -7.02
CA SER A 9 5.55 -9.36 -7.51
C SER A 9 4.41 -8.41 -7.11
N LEU A 10 4.76 -7.21 -6.65
CA LEU A 10 3.80 -6.16 -6.33
C LEU A 10 3.03 -5.77 -7.59
N ARG A 11 1.70 -5.75 -7.51
CA ARG A 11 0.83 -5.43 -8.65
C ARG A 11 0.12 -4.11 -8.43
N LEU A 12 0.33 -3.16 -9.33
CA LEU A 12 -0.51 -1.96 -9.40
C LEU A 12 -1.88 -2.33 -9.95
N VAL A 13 -2.93 -1.92 -9.24
CA VAL A 13 -4.33 -2.12 -9.64
C VAL A 13 -4.87 -0.85 -10.29
N HIS A 14 -4.50 0.32 -9.75
CA HIS A 14 -4.95 1.62 -10.25
C HIS A 14 -3.90 2.69 -9.96
N VAL A 15 -3.71 3.62 -10.89
CA VAL A 15 -2.86 4.81 -10.74
C VAL A 15 -3.56 5.95 -11.45
N ASP A 16 -3.87 7.01 -10.72
CA ASP A 16 -4.29 8.28 -11.29
C ASP A 16 -3.56 9.46 -10.62
N ASP A 17 -4.01 10.69 -10.84
CA ASP A 17 -3.39 11.90 -10.31
C ASP A 17 -3.58 12.10 -8.81
N ASP A 18 -4.56 11.43 -8.22
CA ASP A 18 -5.00 11.61 -6.84
C ASP A 18 -4.64 10.42 -5.95
N ILE A 19 -4.78 9.20 -6.47
CA ILE A 19 -4.68 7.94 -5.74
C ILE A 19 -3.87 6.88 -6.49
N VAL A 20 -3.27 5.99 -5.71
CA VAL A 20 -2.60 4.78 -6.18
C VAL A 20 -3.17 3.60 -5.40
N ALA A 21 -3.65 2.60 -6.11
CA ALA A 21 -4.11 1.34 -5.54
C ALA A 21 -3.21 0.20 -6.00
N LEU A 22 -2.80 -0.63 -5.06
CA LEU A 22 -1.98 -1.80 -5.34
C LEU A 22 -2.47 -3.01 -4.57
N ASP A 23 -2.26 -4.18 -5.16
CA ASP A 23 -2.44 -5.45 -4.47
C ASP A 23 -1.14 -5.80 -3.76
N LYS A 24 -1.15 -5.64 -2.43
CA LYS A 24 0.04 -5.88 -1.61
C LYS A 24 0.14 -7.38 -1.36
N PRO A 25 1.26 -8.02 -1.69
CA PRO A 25 1.45 -9.42 -1.35
C PRO A 25 1.70 -9.57 0.17
N CYS A 26 1.37 -10.74 0.72
CA CYS A 26 1.67 -11.09 2.12
C CYS A 26 3.20 -11.14 2.32
N SER A 27 3.71 -10.78 3.50
CA SER A 27 5.15 -10.72 3.88
C SER A 27 5.92 -9.45 3.52
N LEU A 28 5.41 -8.60 2.62
CA LEU A 28 6.03 -7.31 2.30
C LEU A 28 5.56 -6.21 3.28
N PRO A 29 6.47 -5.55 4.03
CA PRO A 29 6.13 -4.38 4.85
C PRO A 29 5.75 -3.18 4.00
N VAL A 30 4.79 -2.38 4.49
CA VAL A 30 4.38 -1.14 3.80
C VAL A 30 5.45 -0.06 3.92
N HIS A 31 5.87 0.24 5.16
CA HIS A 31 6.87 1.25 5.48
C HIS A 31 8.15 0.61 6.00
N PRO A 32 9.30 1.31 5.86
CA PRO A 32 10.56 0.90 6.49
C PRO A 32 10.38 0.66 7.98
N CYS A 33 10.82 -0.50 8.46
CA CYS A 33 10.76 -0.87 9.87
C CYS A 33 11.82 -1.91 10.21
N GLY A 34 12.57 -1.67 11.29
CA GLY A 34 13.62 -2.56 11.78
C GLY A 34 14.66 -2.89 10.70
N ARG A 35 14.71 -4.16 10.29
CA ARG A 35 15.66 -4.68 9.29
C ARG A 35 15.25 -4.44 7.82
N TYR A 36 14.07 -3.87 7.57
CA TYR A 36 13.58 -3.59 6.21
C TYR A 36 13.70 -2.10 5.92
N ARG A 37 14.63 -1.72 5.04
CA ARG A 37 14.80 -0.33 4.57
C ARG A 37 14.44 -0.19 3.10
N HIS A 38 14.79 -1.17 2.27
CA HIS A 38 14.61 -1.14 0.81
C HIS A 38 13.51 -2.11 0.37
N ASN A 39 13.33 -3.24 1.06
CA ASN A 39 12.28 -4.23 0.78
C ASN A 39 10.93 -3.81 1.37
N THR A 40 10.41 -2.66 0.95
CA THR A 40 9.11 -2.13 1.38
C THR A 40 8.29 -1.63 0.20
N VAL A 41 6.96 -1.65 0.36
CA VAL A 41 6.03 -1.17 -0.67
C VAL A 41 6.39 0.25 -1.12
N VAL A 42 6.60 1.17 -0.18
CA VAL A 42 6.86 2.58 -0.50
C VAL A 42 8.19 2.75 -1.25
N PHE A 43 9.21 1.95 -0.92
CA PHE A 43 10.49 2.00 -1.62
C PHE A 43 10.40 1.43 -3.04
N ILE A 44 9.70 0.30 -3.22
CA ILE A 44 9.46 -0.31 -4.53
C ILE A 44 8.68 0.66 -5.43
N LEU A 45 7.61 1.27 -4.92
CA LEU A 45 6.85 2.28 -5.65
C LEU A 45 7.70 3.48 -6.08
N ALA A 46 8.59 3.95 -5.21
CA ALA A 46 9.47 5.07 -5.52
C ALA A 46 10.56 4.72 -6.55
N LYS A 47 11.10 3.49 -6.48
CA LYS A 47 12.23 3.05 -7.32
C LYS A 47 11.78 2.51 -8.68
N GLU A 48 10.78 1.64 -8.70
CA GLU A 48 10.35 0.95 -9.93
C GLU A 48 9.26 1.72 -10.68
N TYR A 49 8.38 2.43 -9.97
CA TYR A 49 7.23 3.11 -10.56
C TYR A 49 7.34 4.64 -10.53
N GLN A 50 8.45 5.19 -10.00
CA GLN A 50 8.69 6.62 -9.83
C GLN A 50 7.60 7.34 -9.01
N LEU A 51 6.81 6.59 -8.23
CA LEU A 51 5.73 7.11 -7.39
C LEU A 51 6.29 7.47 -6.02
N ARG A 52 6.60 8.76 -5.84
CA ARG A 52 7.19 9.32 -4.62
C ARG A 52 6.15 10.08 -3.80
N ASN A 53 6.47 10.36 -2.53
CA ASN A 53 5.66 11.17 -1.61
C ASN A 53 4.22 10.66 -1.40
N LEU A 54 4.00 9.37 -1.62
CA LEU A 54 2.72 8.72 -1.40
C LEU A 54 2.38 8.68 0.10
N ARG A 55 1.10 8.93 0.41
CA ARG A 55 0.57 8.83 1.77
C ARG A 55 -0.38 7.66 1.89
N THR A 56 -0.06 6.74 2.77
CA THR A 56 -0.91 5.57 3.05
C THR A 56 -2.27 6.01 3.57
N ILE A 57 -3.34 5.62 2.88
CA ILE A 57 -4.73 6.00 3.23
C ILE A 57 -5.26 5.12 4.38
N HIS A 58 -4.89 3.85 4.39
CA HIS A 58 -5.25 2.92 5.46
C HIS A 58 -4.11 1.92 5.68
N ARG A 59 -4.04 1.36 6.89
CA ARG A 59 -3.02 0.35 7.20
C ARG A 59 -3.43 -1.01 6.65
N LEU A 60 -2.43 -1.81 6.29
CA LEU A 60 -2.55 -3.25 6.06
C LEU A 60 -1.36 -3.90 6.75
N ASP A 61 -1.61 -4.92 7.58
CA ASP A 61 -0.54 -5.56 8.34
C ASP A 61 0.44 -6.31 7.41
N ARG A 62 1.66 -6.52 7.90
CA ARG A 62 2.74 -7.17 7.13
C ARG A 62 2.31 -8.54 6.58
N LEU A 63 1.62 -9.34 7.40
CA LEU A 63 1.17 -10.69 7.07
C LEU A 63 -0.21 -10.73 6.41
N THR A 64 -0.72 -9.58 5.98
CA THR A 64 -1.99 -9.48 5.25
C THR A 64 -1.70 -9.20 3.79
N SER A 65 -2.32 -9.95 2.88
CA SER A 65 -2.38 -9.62 1.46
C SER A 65 -3.65 -8.83 1.15
N GLY A 66 -3.61 -8.02 0.09
CA GLY A 66 -4.80 -7.38 -0.47
C GLY A 66 -4.60 -5.91 -0.81
N LEU A 67 -5.73 -5.26 -1.14
CA LEU A 67 -5.74 -3.91 -1.67
C LEU A 67 -5.24 -2.89 -0.63
N LEU A 68 -4.21 -2.15 -1.02
CA LEU A 68 -3.62 -1.04 -0.28
C LEU A 68 -3.75 0.24 -1.10
N LEU A 69 -4.22 1.30 -0.47
CA LEU A 69 -4.47 2.60 -1.09
C LEU A 69 -3.47 3.65 -0.58
N PHE A 70 -2.98 4.46 -1.50
CA PHE A 70 -2.16 5.64 -1.24
C PHE A 70 -2.78 6.88 -1.89
N GLY A 71 -2.71 8.02 -1.22
CA GLY A 71 -2.97 9.32 -1.82
C GLY A 71 -1.67 9.94 -2.32
N ARG A 72 -1.71 10.57 -3.49
CA ARG A 72 -0.59 11.33 -4.06
C ARG A 72 -0.43 12.70 -3.40
N THR A 73 -1.47 13.19 -2.72
CA THR A 73 -1.44 14.42 -1.91
C THR A 73 -1.94 14.19 -0.48
N PRO A 74 -1.47 14.98 0.51
CA PRO A 74 -1.98 14.87 1.88
C PRO A 74 -3.48 15.15 1.99
N LYS A 75 -3.99 16.09 1.19
CA LYS A 75 -5.41 16.45 1.13
C LYS A 75 -6.25 15.26 0.69
N LYS A 76 -5.88 14.61 -0.43
CA LYS A 76 -6.60 13.45 -0.94
C LYS A 76 -6.53 12.27 0.01
N ALA A 77 -5.35 12.01 0.60
CA ALA A 77 -5.18 10.93 1.56
C ALA A 77 -6.14 11.08 2.75
N ARG A 78 -6.22 12.29 3.34
CA ARG A 78 -7.13 12.59 4.45
C ARG A 78 -8.61 12.48 4.06
N GLN A 79 -8.97 12.93 2.86
CA GLN A 79 -10.34 12.81 2.36
C GLN A 79 -10.75 11.34 2.22
N MET A 80 -9.89 10.52 1.60
CA MET A 80 -10.16 9.08 1.44
C MET A 80 -10.19 8.34 2.78
N GLU A 81 -9.29 8.69 3.71
CA GLU A 81 -9.31 8.14 5.07
C GLU A 81 -10.64 8.40 5.77
N GLN A 82 -11.17 9.62 5.65
CA GLN A 82 -12.49 9.98 6.19
C GLN A 82 -13.62 9.18 5.53
N GLN A 83 -13.60 9.03 4.21
CA GLN A 83 -14.61 8.23 3.49
C GLN A 83 -14.60 6.76 3.91
N ILE A 84 -13.42 6.16 4.06
CA ILE A 84 -13.27 4.78 4.55
C ILE A 84 -13.77 4.68 5.99
N ARG A 85 -13.40 5.63 6.86
CA ARG A 85 -13.82 5.65 8.26
C ARG A 85 -15.34 5.78 8.40
N ASN A 86 -15.96 6.58 7.53
CA ASN A 86 -17.41 6.79 7.51
C ASN A 86 -18.16 5.66 6.78
N ARG A 87 -17.49 4.55 6.41
CA ARG A 87 -18.04 3.42 5.64
C ARG A 87 -18.66 3.82 4.29
N GLN A 88 -18.24 4.95 3.73
CA GLN A 88 -18.67 5.41 2.41
C GLN A 88 -17.91 4.70 1.28
N VAL A 89 -16.87 3.93 1.62
CA VAL A 89 -16.14 3.06 0.70
C VAL A 89 -16.47 1.61 1.05
N GLN A 90 -17.05 0.90 0.09
CA GLN A 90 -17.27 -0.54 0.20
C GLN A 90 -15.97 -1.26 -0.16
N LYS A 91 -15.32 -1.88 0.83
CA LYS A 91 -14.10 -2.65 0.62
C LYS A 91 -14.39 -4.13 0.87
N ASP A 92 -14.53 -4.89 -0.21
CA ASP A 92 -14.64 -6.35 -0.12
C ASP A 92 -13.26 -6.96 0.15
N ASN A 93 -13.01 -7.29 1.42
CA ASN A 93 -11.85 -8.07 1.80
C ASN A 93 -12.16 -9.54 1.52
N LEU A 94 -11.83 -10.02 0.33
CA LEU A 94 -11.84 -11.44 0.00
C LEU A 94 -10.79 -12.17 0.86
N ARG A 95 -11.19 -12.56 2.08
CA ARG A 95 -10.47 -13.57 2.87
C ARG A 95 -10.79 -14.92 2.24
N ARG A 96 -9.92 -15.40 1.34
CA ARG A 96 -9.96 -16.82 0.96
C ARG A 96 -9.54 -17.62 2.19
N LYS A 97 -10.46 -18.47 2.69
CA LYS A 97 -10.21 -19.45 3.75
C LYS A 97 -9.19 -20.48 3.30
#